data_AF-A0A4U0WTS5-F1
#
_entry.id   AF-A0A4U0WTS5-F1
#
_cell.length_a   1.000
_cell.length_b   1.000
_cell.length_c   1.000
_cell.angle_alpha   90.00
_cell.angle_beta   90.00
_cell.angle_gamma   90.00
#
_symmetry.space_group_name_H-M   'P 1'
#
loop_
_entity.id
_entity.type
_entity.pdbx_description
1 polymer ?
#
loop_
_entity_poly.entity_id
_entity_poly.type
_entity_poly.pdbx_seq_one_letter_code
_entity_poly.pdbx_strand_id
1 'polypeptide(L)'
;MAAGSVQAPPVNFEDIMRVYVPPTRRIGADLSFLALPEDLDLSILANIIKGAEQSYLKIVYPLMTAIGNQVDNHGWIDLCTTDAAALHITAFSVEAFIDVCLHRREQANPAAMVHFQKGLTLLRERLSGGDGKLKTTDATIGVVLKLATSAHFAGDLEAERQHMIGVRKMVDIRGGLDAFRDNHLLFEMLRCDLVLAVFSTSKPVFFRQPLEPIPTFPVNLLPEFNGTAQTRDTLGVAELIDS
;
A
#
# COMPACT_ATOMS: atom_id res chain seq x y z
N MET A 1 2.54 29.93 -30.93
CA MET A 1 3.00 28.60 -30.48
C MET A 1 2.44 28.39 -29.08
N ALA A 2 1.37 27.59 -28.95
CA ALA A 2 0.75 27.29 -27.66
C ALA A 2 0.97 25.79 -27.39
N ALA A 3 1.60 25.49 -26.26
CA ALA A 3 1.86 24.13 -25.80
C ALA A 3 0.54 23.46 -25.43
N GLY A 4 0.20 22.38 -26.13
CA GLY A 4 -0.94 21.54 -25.79
C GLY A 4 -0.66 20.79 -24.49
N SER A 5 -1.42 21.10 -23.44
CA SER A 5 -1.44 20.31 -22.21
C SER A 5 -2.00 18.92 -22.54
N VAL A 6 -1.15 17.89 -22.43
CA VAL A 6 -1.58 16.50 -22.49
C VAL A 6 -2.36 16.20 -21.22
N GLN A 7 -3.69 16.33 -21.31
CA GLN A 7 -4.60 15.96 -20.24
C GLN A 7 -4.65 14.42 -20.24
N ALA A 8 -3.96 13.80 -19.29
CA ALA A 8 -4.08 12.35 -19.09
C ALA A 8 -5.55 12.00 -18.82
N PRO A 9 -6.09 10.94 -19.43
CA PRO A 9 -7.50 10.60 -19.26
C PRO A 9 -7.81 10.34 -17.78
N PRO A 10 -9.00 10.78 -17.29
CA PRO A 10 -9.42 10.48 -15.93
C PRO A 10 -9.48 8.96 -15.74
N VAL A 11 -8.80 8.48 -14.72
CA VAL A 11 -8.77 7.05 -14.39
C VAL A 11 -10.20 6.64 -13.98
N ASN A 12 -10.81 5.72 -14.73
CA ASN A 12 -12.19 5.28 -14.48
C ASN A 12 -12.26 4.51 -13.15
N PHE A 13 -13.14 4.94 -12.24
CA PHE A 13 -13.37 4.32 -10.94
C PHE A 13 -13.64 2.80 -11.04
N GLU A 14 -14.36 2.36 -12.07
CA GLU A 14 -14.67 0.96 -12.30
C GLU A 14 -13.43 0.12 -12.68
N ASP A 15 -12.50 0.73 -13.42
CA ASP A 15 -11.19 0.11 -13.71
C ASP A 15 -10.31 0.07 -12.46
N ILE A 16 -10.35 1.10 -11.61
CA ILE A 16 -9.64 1.12 -10.32
C ILE A 16 -10.19 0.02 -9.40
N MET A 17 -11.52 -0.11 -9.31
CA MET A 17 -12.18 -1.13 -8.51
C MET A 17 -11.85 -2.54 -9.01
N ARG A 18 -11.77 -2.75 -10.33
CA ARG A 18 -11.32 -4.04 -10.90
C ARG A 18 -9.90 -4.41 -10.53
N VAL A 19 -9.01 -3.43 -10.35
CA VAL A 19 -7.62 -3.70 -9.95
C VAL A 19 -7.50 -3.91 -8.44
N TYR A 20 -8.38 -3.31 -7.65
CA TYR A 20 -8.43 -3.51 -6.20
C TYR A 20 -9.07 -4.85 -5.79
N VAL A 21 -9.84 -5.48 -6.67
CA VAL A 21 -10.32 -6.85 -6.43
C VAL A 21 -9.13 -7.79 -6.55
N PRO A 22 -8.77 -8.54 -5.49
CA PRO A 22 -7.67 -9.49 -5.54
C PRO A 22 -7.93 -10.53 -6.63
N PRO A 23 -6.95 -10.86 -7.49
CA PRO A 23 -7.13 -11.93 -8.47
C PRO A 23 -7.44 -13.25 -7.76
N THR A 24 -8.34 -14.06 -8.30
CA THR A 24 -8.85 -15.28 -7.64
C THR A 24 -7.86 -16.46 -7.62
N ARG A 25 -6.55 -16.24 -7.82
CA ARG A 25 -5.59 -17.33 -8.10
C ARG A 25 -4.34 -17.22 -7.21
N ARG A 26 -4.02 -18.31 -6.51
CA ARG A 26 -2.78 -18.45 -5.71
C ARG A 26 -1.57 -18.63 -6.62
N ILE A 27 -0.49 -17.90 -6.32
CA ILE A 27 0.81 -18.02 -6.99
C ILE A 27 1.72 -18.87 -6.09
N GLY A 28 2.13 -20.03 -6.58
CA GLY A 28 3.22 -20.82 -5.99
C GLY A 28 4.56 -20.30 -6.50
N ALA A 29 5.46 -19.91 -5.60
CA ALA A 29 6.83 -19.55 -5.93
C ALA A 29 7.72 -20.81 -5.88
N ASP A 30 8.12 -21.34 -7.04
CA ASP A 30 9.23 -22.29 -7.13
C ASP A 30 10.55 -21.49 -7.04
N LEU A 31 11.41 -21.86 -6.09
CA LEU A 31 12.56 -21.06 -5.63
C LEU A 31 13.86 -21.87 -5.61
N SER A 32 13.95 -22.90 -6.44
CA SER A 32 15.23 -23.57 -6.66
C SER A 32 16.10 -22.70 -7.56
N PHE A 33 17.38 -22.56 -7.21
CA PHE A 33 18.40 -21.75 -7.89
C PHE A 33 18.29 -20.25 -7.61
N LEU A 34 19.27 -19.68 -6.92
CA LEU A 34 20.00 -18.45 -7.26
C LEU A 34 20.84 -17.99 -6.05
N ALA A 35 22.13 -17.75 -6.29
CA ALA A 35 23.07 -17.18 -5.34
C ALA A 35 23.50 -15.79 -5.86
N LEU A 36 23.67 -14.81 -4.95
CA LEU A 36 23.86 -13.38 -5.24
C LEU A 36 24.75 -12.70 -4.18
N PRO A 37 25.56 -11.73 -4.62
CA PRO A 37 25.69 -10.40 -3.96
C PRO A 37 25.79 -9.25 -5.02
N GLU A 38 25.75 -7.93 -4.80
CA GLU A 38 25.57 -7.00 -3.67
C GLU A 38 25.09 -5.61 -4.21
N ASP A 39 24.84 -4.67 -3.28
CA ASP A 39 24.83 -3.19 -3.34
C ASP A 39 23.68 -2.37 -3.98
N LEU A 40 23.40 -1.24 -3.30
CA LEU A 40 22.28 -0.32 -3.48
C LEU A 40 22.38 0.42 -4.83
N ASP A 41 21.63 -0.05 -5.83
CA ASP A 41 21.64 0.51 -7.17
C ASP A 41 20.60 1.63 -7.31
N LEU A 42 21.06 2.86 -7.51
CA LEU A 42 20.23 4.05 -7.76
C LEU A 42 19.32 3.90 -8.99
N SER A 43 19.68 3.03 -9.94
CA SER A 43 18.84 2.71 -11.09
C SER A 43 17.55 1.99 -10.67
N ILE A 44 17.58 1.18 -9.60
CA ILE A 44 16.40 0.54 -9.01
C ILE A 44 15.44 1.61 -8.51
N LEU A 45 15.95 2.60 -7.76
CA LEU A 45 15.14 3.70 -7.25
C LEU A 45 14.50 4.51 -8.37
N ALA A 46 15.25 4.83 -9.43
CA ALA A 46 14.73 5.53 -10.60
C ALA A 46 13.61 4.74 -11.30
N ASN A 47 13.76 3.41 -11.42
CA ASN A 47 12.75 2.53 -11.98
C ASN A 47 11.49 2.46 -11.10
N ILE A 48 11.65 2.40 -9.77
CA ILE A 48 10.55 2.46 -8.81
C ILE A 48 9.77 3.76 -8.97
N ILE A 49 10.45 4.91 -8.95
CA ILE A 49 9.80 6.23 -9.07
C ILE A 49 8.98 6.30 -10.35
N LYS A 50 9.57 5.89 -11.48
CA LYS A 50 8.88 5.85 -12.77
C LYS A 50 7.63 4.95 -12.73
N GLY A 51 7.73 3.76 -12.14
CA GLY A 51 6.57 2.85 -11.99
C GLY A 51 5.51 3.39 -11.01
N ALA A 52 5.95 4.05 -9.94
CA ALA A 52 5.12 4.66 -8.92
C ALA A 52 4.22 5.77 -9.50
N GLU A 53 4.81 6.71 -10.24
CA GLU A 53 4.14 7.86 -10.83
C GLU A 53 3.18 7.49 -11.96
N GLN A 54 3.55 6.49 -12.78
CA GLN A 54 2.78 6.15 -13.97
C GLN A 54 1.44 5.49 -13.65
N SER A 55 1.38 4.63 -12.63
CA SER A 55 0.15 3.81 -12.40
C SER A 55 -0.02 3.31 -10.97
N TYR A 56 1.05 2.93 -10.27
CA TYR A 56 0.94 2.29 -8.96
C TYR A 56 0.27 3.17 -7.91
N LEU A 57 0.73 4.42 -7.73
CA LEU A 57 0.16 5.30 -6.69
C LEU A 57 -1.31 5.63 -6.97
N LYS A 58 -1.68 5.85 -8.23
CA LYS A 58 -3.06 6.15 -8.62
C LYS A 58 -4.02 5.03 -8.26
N ILE A 59 -3.54 3.79 -8.36
CA ILE A 59 -4.35 2.61 -8.09
C ILE A 59 -4.35 2.31 -6.59
N VAL A 60 -3.18 2.31 -5.92
CA VAL A 60 -3.07 2.04 -4.48
C VAL A 60 -3.83 3.06 -3.63
N TYR A 61 -3.91 4.31 -4.10
CA TYR A 61 -4.59 5.42 -3.42
C TYR A 61 -5.77 5.95 -4.26
N PRO A 62 -6.83 5.14 -4.42
CA PRO A 62 -7.90 5.44 -5.35
C PRO A 62 -8.71 6.65 -4.89
N LEU A 63 -8.96 6.76 -3.59
CA LEU A 63 -9.67 7.89 -2.99
C LEU A 63 -8.85 9.18 -3.07
N MET A 64 -7.53 9.14 -2.79
CA MET A 64 -6.68 10.33 -2.93
C MET A 64 -6.63 10.81 -4.39
N THR A 65 -6.58 9.87 -5.34
CA THR A 65 -6.67 10.17 -6.77
C THR A 65 -8.03 10.79 -7.14
N ALA A 66 -9.13 10.24 -6.62
CA ALA A 66 -10.48 10.71 -6.91
C ALA A 66 -10.75 12.13 -6.37
N ILE A 67 -10.25 12.46 -5.17
CA ILE A 67 -10.47 13.76 -4.54
C ILE A 67 -9.43 14.81 -4.93
N GLY A 68 -8.42 14.45 -5.75
CA GLY A 68 -7.36 15.36 -6.19
C GLY A 68 -6.43 15.84 -5.07
N ASN A 69 -6.47 15.21 -3.89
CA ASN A 69 -5.65 15.59 -2.75
C ASN A 69 -4.28 14.93 -2.87
N GLN A 70 -3.26 15.75 -3.14
CA GLN A 70 -1.86 15.35 -3.12
C GLN A 70 -1.38 15.41 -1.66
N VAL A 71 -1.78 14.43 -0.82
CA VAL A 71 -1.06 14.23 0.44
C VAL A 71 0.37 13.91 0.07
N ASP A 72 1.34 14.61 0.69
CA ASP A 72 2.76 14.29 0.55
C ASP A 72 2.98 12.84 0.98
N ASN A 73 3.10 11.97 -0.02
CA ASN A 73 3.34 10.55 0.15
C ASN A 73 4.74 10.21 -0.39
N HIS A 74 5.73 11.06 -0.08
CA HIS A 74 7.12 10.82 -0.44
C HIS A 74 7.91 10.10 0.66
N GLY A 75 7.30 9.81 1.83
CA GLY A 75 7.96 9.11 2.94
C GLY A 75 8.54 7.74 2.59
N TRP A 76 7.99 7.07 1.57
CA TRP A 76 8.56 5.82 1.06
C TRP A 76 9.88 6.02 0.29
N ILE A 77 10.12 7.20 -0.30
CA ILE A 77 11.37 7.53 -1.00
C ILE A 77 12.50 7.60 0.03
N ASP A 78 12.28 8.31 1.14
CA ASP A 78 13.26 8.41 2.24
C ASP A 78 13.62 7.03 2.79
N LEU A 79 12.62 6.17 2.98
CA LEU A 79 12.83 4.77 3.37
C LEU A 79 13.66 3.99 2.34
N CYS A 80 13.37 4.13 1.04
CA CYS A 80 14.10 3.42 -0.01
C CYS A 80 15.54 3.93 -0.18
N THR A 81 15.82 5.21 0.12
CA THR A 81 17.17 5.76 0.04
C THR A 81 18.05 5.39 1.25
N THR A 82 17.43 5.04 2.38
CA THR A 82 18.14 4.79 3.65
C THR A 82 18.14 3.33 4.11
N ASP A 83 17.25 2.47 3.57
CA ASP A 83 17.16 1.06 3.94
C ASP A 83 17.11 0.14 2.70
N ALA A 84 18.09 -0.76 2.62
CA ALA A 84 18.24 -1.67 1.48
C ALA A 84 17.12 -2.71 1.36
N ALA A 85 16.51 -3.15 2.47
CA ALA A 85 15.36 -4.05 2.40
C ALA A 85 14.12 -3.29 1.92
N ALA A 86 13.94 -2.03 2.37
CA ALA A 86 12.88 -1.17 1.88
C ALA A 86 13.00 -0.92 0.38
N LEU A 87 14.20 -0.63 -0.12
CA LEU A 87 14.46 -0.47 -1.56
C LEU A 87 14.07 -1.74 -2.33
N HIS A 88 14.62 -2.90 -1.94
CA HIS A 88 14.40 -4.14 -2.65
C HIS A 88 12.95 -4.64 -2.59
N ILE A 89 12.30 -4.60 -1.43
CA ILE A 89 10.89 -5.01 -1.33
C ILE A 89 9.97 -4.04 -2.07
N THR A 90 10.29 -2.75 -2.10
CA THR A 90 9.52 -1.77 -2.89
C THR A 90 9.71 -1.99 -4.38
N ALA A 91 10.94 -2.27 -4.85
CA ALA A 91 11.21 -2.63 -6.24
C ALA A 91 10.37 -3.84 -6.68
N PHE A 92 10.43 -4.91 -5.89
CA PHE A 92 9.60 -6.09 -6.11
C PHE A 92 8.11 -5.74 -6.16
N SER A 93 7.60 -4.97 -5.19
CA SER A 93 6.19 -4.63 -5.10
C SER A 93 5.70 -3.84 -6.32
N VAL A 94 6.46 -2.85 -6.78
CA VAL A 94 6.12 -2.04 -7.95
C VAL A 94 6.17 -2.87 -9.22
N GLU A 95 7.22 -3.67 -9.42
CA GLU A 95 7.35 -4.51 -10.62
C GLU A 95 6.29 -5.62 -10.66
N ALA A 96 6.07 -6.32 -9.54
CA ALA A 96 5.05 -7.36 -9.44
C ALA A 96 3.64 -6.78 -9.67
N PHE A 97 3.37 -5.59 -9.15
CA PHE A 97 2.12 -4.89 -9.42
C PHE A 97 1.95 -4.57 -10.91
N ILE A 98 2.98 -4.02 -11.56
CA ILE A 98 2.92 -3.71 -12.99
C ILE A 98 2.64 -4.98 -13.80
N ASP A 99 3.33 -6.08 -13.49
CA ASP A 99 3.13 -7.36 -14.17
C ASP A 99 1.74 -7.95 -13.96
N VAL A 100 1.25 -8.00 -12.72
CA VAL A 100 -0.03 -8.63 -12.38
C VAL A 100 -1.21 -7.75 -12.78
N CYS A 101 -1.18 -6.46 -12.42
CA CYS A 101 -2.33 -5.57 -12.56
C CYS A 101 -2.40 -4.89 -13.93
N LEU A 102 -1.27 -4.52 -14.54
CA LEU A 102 -1.25 -3.80 -15.81
C LEU A 102 -1.02 -4.75 -16.99
N HIS A 103 -0.05 -5.65 -16.88
CA HIS A 103 0.26 -6.61 -17.95
C HIS A 103 -0.53 -7.92 -17.88
N ARG A 104 -1.31 -8.15 -16.81
CA ARG A 104 -2.11 -9.36 -16.59
C ARG A 104 -1.29 -10.65 -16.70
N ARG A 105 -0.02 -10.61 -16.28
CA ARG A 105 0.86 -11.77 -16.24
C ARG A 105 0.52 -12.60 -15.01
N GLU A 106 0.60 -13.92 -15.16
CA GLU A 106 0.33 -14.87 -14.06
C GLU A 106 1.47 -14.94 -13.04
N GLN A 107 2.68 -14.50 -13.41
CA GLN A 107 3.88 -14.57 -12.58
C GLN A 107 4.64 -13.25 -12.62
N ALA A 108 5.22 -12.88 -11.48
CA ALA A 108 6.15 -11.77 -11.41
C ALA A 108 7.41 -12.09 -12.24
N ASN A 109 7.92 -11.10 -12.97
CA ASN A 109 9.17 -11.21 -13.71
C ASN A 109 10.32 -11.72 -12.82
N PRO A 110 11.19 -12.63 -13.31
CA PRO A 110 12.40 -13.05 -12.60
C PRO A 110 13.23 -11.91 -11.99
N ALA A 111 13.29 -10.74 -12.64
CA ALA A 111 13.95 -9.55 -12.10
C ALA A 111 13.32 -9.07 -10.78
N ALA A 112 12.00 -9.00 -10.70
CA ALA A 112 11.28 -8.66 -9.48
C ALA A 112 11.55 -9.68 -8.36
N MET A 113 11.68 -10.95 -8.72
CA MET A 113 11.97 -12.03 -7.75
C MET A 113 13.38 -11.92 -7.15
N VAL A 114 14.36 -11.42 -7.89
CA VAL A 114 15.69 -11.10 -7.34
C VAL A 114 15.59 -10.04 -6.25
N HIS A 115 14.81 -8.99 -6.48
CA HIS A 115 14.56 -7.96 -5.46
C HIS A 115 13.81 -8.52 -4.25
N PHE A 116 12.80 -9.38 -4.47
CA PHE A 116 12.10 -10.05 -3.38
C PHE A 116 13.06 -10.86 -2.51
N GLN A 117 13.91 -11.68 -3.11
CA GLN A 117 14.87 -12.51 -2.38
C GLN A 117 15.86 -11.67 -1.57
N LYS A 118 16.47 -10.64 -2.18
CA LYS A 118 17.41 -9.75 -1.48
C LYS A 118 16.74 -9.05 -0.30
N GLY A 119 15.57 -8.46 -0.52
CA GLY A 119 14.82 -7.76 0.53
C GLY A 119 14.37 -8.69 1.66
N LEU A 120 13.95 -9.92 1.32
CA LEU A 120 13.52 -10.91 2.31
C LEU A 120 14.68 -11.44 3.16
N THR A 121 15.87 -11.62 2.58
CA THR A 121 17.08 -12.00 3.32
C THR A 121 17.43 -10.93 4.35
N LEU A 122 17.51 -9.66 3.94
CA LEU A 122 17.78 -8.53 4.83
C LEU A 122 16.71 -8.36 5.92
N LEU A 123 15.44 -8.63 5.60
CA LEU A 123 14.35 -8.65 6.57
C LEU A 123 14.50 -9.80 7.59
N ARG A 124 14.89 -11.00 7.15
CA ARG A 124 15.08 -12.14 8.04
C ARG A 124 16.25 -11.92 8.99
N GLU A 125 17.35 -11.37 8.50
CA GLU A 125 18.52 -11.03 9.31
C GLU A 125 18.16 -10.07 10.45
N ARG A 126 17.45 -8.97 10.14
CA ARG A 126 17.02 -8.02 11.18
C ARG A 126 16.04 -8.62 12.19
N LEU A 127 15.11 -9.46 11.75
CA LEU A 127 14.11 -10.06 12.63
C LEU A 127 14.69 -11.18 13.51
N SER A 128 15.72 -11.88 13.02
CA SER A 128 16.41 -12.94 13.74
C SER A 128 17.49 -12.41 14.69
N GLY A 129 17.98 -11.19 14.47
CA GLY A 129 18.99 -10.55 15.32
C GLY A 129 18.53 -10.28 16.75
N GLY A 130 19.48 -9.98 17.65
CA GLY A 130 19.21 -9.65 19.05
C GLY A 130 18.74 -8.21 19.29
N ASP A 131 18.89 -7.32 18.31
CA ASP A 131 18.50 -5.91 18.44
C ASP A 131 16.98 -5.73 18.28
N GLY A 132 16.26 -5.69 19.39
CA GLY A 132 14.82 -5.46 19.42
C GLY A 132 14.39 -4.11 18.82
N LYS A 133 15.27 -3.10 18.82
CA LYS A 133 14.98 -1.79 18.22
C LYS A 133 14.94 -1.90 16.69
N LEU A 134 15.89 -2.63 16.09
CA LEU A 134 15.93 -2.84 14.65
C LEU A 134 14.68 -3.56 14.11
N LYS A 135 14.07 -4.44 14.92
CA LYS A 135 12.85 -5.20 14.57
C LYS A 135 11.60 -4.32 14.43
N THR A 136 11.64 -3.12 14.98
CA THR A 136 10.47 -2.24 15.06
C THR A 136 10.71 -0.88 14.43
N THR A 137 11.82 -0.66 13.71
CA THR A 137 12.06 0.59 12.97
C THR A 137 11.01 0.84 11.89
N ASP A 138 10.87 2.10 11.47
CA ASP A 138 9.96 2.49 10.40
C ASP A 138 10.22 1.70 9.12
N ALA A 139 11.50 1.51 8.76
CA ALA A 139 11.85 0.72 7.59
C ALA A 139 11.45 -0.74 7.71
N THR A 140 11.65 -1.38 8.88
CA THR A 140 11.26 -2.77 9.08
C THR A 140 9.74 -2.95 9.01
N ILE A 141 8.99 -2.05 9.65
CA ILE A 141 7.52 -2.06 9.63
C ILE A 141 7.02 -1.78 8.21
N GLY A 142 7.58 -0.77 7.53
CA GLY A 142 7.25 -0.42 6.16
C GLY A 142 7.51 -1.56 5.17
N VAL A 143 8.60 -2.31 5.35
CA VAL A 143 8.90 -3.51 4.55
C VAL A 143 7.82 -4.57 4.72
N VAL A 144 7.43 -4.92 5.95
CA VAL A 144 6.38 -5.94 6.18
C VAL A 144 5.02 -5.45 5.66
N LEU A 145 4.72 -4.17 5.84
CA LEU A 145 3.50 -3.56 5.30
C LEU A 145 3.47 -3.57 3.77
N LYS A 146 4.63 -3.37 3.12
CA LYS A 146 4.75 -3.49 1.67
C LYS A 146 4.56 -4.94 1.21
N LEU A 147 5.05 -5.94 1.96
CA LEU A 147 4.75 -7.35 1.70
C LEU A 147 3.26 -7.66 1.81
N ALA A 148 2.56 -7.10 2.81
CA ALA A 148 1.10 -7.23 2.91
C ALA A 148 0.40 -6.66 1.67
N THR A 149 0.82 -5.46 1.23
CA THR A 149 0.29 -4.81 0.02
C THR A 149 0.55 -5.65 -1.23
N SER A 150 1.75 -6.22 -1.39
CA SER A 150 2.06 -7.10 -2.52
C SER A 150 1.21 -8.38 -2.51
N ALA A 151 0.99 -8.98 -1.34
CA ALA A 151 0.14 -10.17 -1.19
C ALA A 151 -1.32 -9.87 -1.59
N HIS A 152 -1.83 -8.69 -1.21
CA HIS A 152 -3.15 -8.22 -1.62
C HIS A 152 -3.32 -8.22 -3.14
N PHE A 153 -2.42 -7.53 -3.85
CA PHE A 153 -2.48 -7.45 -5.32
C PHE A 153 -2.19 -8.79 -6.01
N ALA A 154 -1.48 -9.70 -5.35
CA ALA A 154 -1.28 -11.07 -5.82
C ALA A 154 -2.49 -11.99 -5.59
N GLY A 155 -3.55 -11.53 -4.91
CA GLY A 155 -4.71 -12.37 -4.60
C GLY A 155 -4.57 -13.23 -3.34
N ASP A 156 -3.47 -13.11 -2.62
CA ASP A 156 -3.17 -13.92 -1.44
C ASP A 156 -3.59 -13.21 -0.15
N LEU A 157 -4.90 -13.17 0.08
CA LEU A 157 -5.50 -12.56 1.28
C LEU A 157 -5.04 -13.23 2.59
N GLU A 158 -4.64 -14.50 2.54
CA GLU A 158 -4.11 -15.18 3.74
C GLU A 158 -2.70 -14.68 4.05
N ALA A 159 -1.82 -14.58 3.06
CA ALA A 159 -0.50 -13.98 3.26
C ALA A 159 -0.59 -12.51 3.67
N GLU A 160 -1.49 -11.72 3.06
CA GLU A 160 -1.79 -10.34 3.47
C GLU A 160 -2.14 -10.29 4.97
N ARG A 161 -3.07 -11.15 5.42
CA ARG A 161 -3.48 -11.25 6.82
C ARG A 161 -2.31 -11.59 7.74
N GLN A 162 -1.49 -12.57 7.38
CA GLN A 162 -0.34 -12.96 8.20
C GLN A 162 0.69 -11.82 8.32
N HIS A 163 0.94 -11.09 7.23
CA HIS A 163 1.80 -9.91 7.27
C HIS A 163 1.22 -8.81 8.15
N MET A 164 -0.09 -8.52 8.05
CA MET A 164 -0.75 -7.51 8.90
C MET A 164 -0.75 -7.89 10.39
N ILE A 165 -0.90 -9.17 10.74
CA ILE A 165 -0.71 -9.66 12.11
C ILE A 165 0.73 -9.42 12.58
N GLY A 166 1.72 -9.61 11.70
CA GLY A 166 3.12 -9.29 11.96
C GLY A 166 3.34 -7.81 12.24
N VAL A 167 2.80 -6.93 11.39
CA VAL A 167 2.83 -5.47 11.57
C VAL A 167 2.23 -5.09 12.91
N ARG A 168 1.07 -5.64 13.26
CA ARG A 168 0.42 -5.38 14.56
C ARG A 168 1.33 -5.69 15.75
N LYS A 169 2.00 -6.85 15.74
CA LYS A 169 2.96 -7.21 16.80
C LYS A 169 4.11 -6.22 16.89
N MET A 170 4.65 -5.75 15.77
CA MET A 170 5.72 -4.75 15.75
C MET A 170 5.27 -3.40 16.32
N VAL A 171 4.05 -2.99 15.98
CA VAL A 171 3.41 -1.77 16.50
C VAL A 171 3.20 -1.87 18.01
N ASP A 172 2.68 -3.00 18.51
CA ASP A 172 2.46 -3.21 19.94
C ASP A 172 3.79 -3.14 20.73
N ILE A 173 4.86 -3.76 20.22
CA ILE A 173 6.21 -3.69 20.82
C ILE A 173 6.73 -2.24 20.86
N ARG A 174 6.40 -1.44 19.84
CA ARG A 174 6.84 -0.04 19.73
C ARG A 174 6.01 0.94 20.59
N GLY A 175 4.97 0.47 21.27
CA GLY A 175 4.13 1.28 22.13
C GLY A 175 2.76 1.63 21.54
N GLY A 176 2.31 0.88 20.52
CA GLY A 176 1.00 1.06 19.89
C GLY A 176 1.00 2.11 18.78
N LEU A 177 -0.19 2.40 18.24
CA LEU A 177 -0.37 3.32 17.12
C LEU A 177 0.02 4.78 17.46
N ASP A 178 -0.01 5.17 18.73
CA ASP A 178 0.37 6.52 19.16
C ASP A 178 1.85 6.82 18.86
N ALA A 179 2.71 5.80 18.81
CA ALA A 179 4.11 5.93 18.41
C ALA A 179 4.30 6.37 16.95
N PHE A 180 3.22 6.38 16.16
CA PHE A 180 3.20 6.73 14.74
C PHE A 180 2.34 7.95 14.42
N ARG A 181 1.89 8.72 15.43
CA ARG A 181 0.93 9.82 15.24
C ARG A 181 1.35 10.82 14.15
N ASP A 182 2.63 11.14 14.08
CA ASP A 182 3.21 12.09 13.10
C ASP A 182 3.99 11.38 11.98
N ASN A 183 3.72 10.08 11.77
CA ASN A 183 4.42 9.23 10.81
C ASN A 183 3.48 8.79 9.70
N HIS A 184 3.91 8.97 8.44
CA HIS A 184 3.16 8.52 7.26
C HIS A 184 2.79 7.02 7.30
N LEU A 185 3.58 6.19 7.98
CA LEU A 185 3.29 4.77 8.16
C LEU A 185 1.97 4.52 8.88
N LEU A 186 1.50 5.44 9.74
CA LEU A 186 0.18 5.30 10.37
C LEU A 186 -0.91 5.24 9.30
N PHE A 187 -0.89 6.18 8.35
CA PHE A 187 -1.85 6.19 7.26
C PHE A 187 -1.80 4.90 6.43
N GLU A 188 -0.60 4.44 6.08
CA GLU A 188 -0.43 3.20 5.31
C GLU A 188 -0.95 1.96 6.06
N MET A 189 -0.68 1.86 7.37
CA MET A 189 -1.15 0.73 8.17
C MET A 189 -2.67 0.67 8.20
N LEU A 190 -3.32 1.81 8.42
CA LEU A 190 -4.77 1.89 8.50
C LEU A 190 -5.43 1.66 7.13
N ARG A 191 -4.82 2.15 6.06
CA ARG A 191 -5.27 1.88 4.69
C ARG A 191 -5.23 0.38 4.38
N CYS A 192 -4.09 -0.27 4.60
CA CYS A 192 -3.96 -1.72 4.37
C CYS A 192 -4.93 -2.53 5.23
N ASP A 193 -5.12 -2.14 6.49
CA ASP A 193 -6.04 -2.85 7.40
C ASP A 193 -7.50 -2.74 6.98
N LEU A 194 -7.92 -1.55 6.54
CA LEU A 194 -9.26 -1.33 5.99
C LEU A 194 -9.49 -2.17 4.73
N VAL A 195 -8.51 -2.19 3.83
CA VAL A 195 -8.54 -2.99 2.60
C VAL A 195 -8.72 -4.47 2.93
N LEU A 196 -7.87 -5.02 3.80
CA LEU A 196 -7.98 -6.41 4.24
C LEU A 196 -9.37 -6.69 4.83
N ALA A 197 -9.86 -5.86 5.75
CA ALA A 197 -11.16 -6.04 6.42
C ALA A 197 -12.32 -6.10 5.42
N VAL A 198 -12.34 -5.19 4.44
CA VAL A 198 -13.36 -5.11 3.39
C VAL A 198 -13.34 -6.36 2.50
N PHE A 199 -12.17 -6.77 2.01
CA PHE A 199 -12.08 -7.88 1.04
C PHE A 199 -12.13 -9.27 1.66
N SER A 200 -11.73 -9.42 2.93
CA SER A 200 -11.80 -10.69 3.65
C SER A 200 -13.07 -10.88 4.46
N THR A 201 -14.00 -9.91 4.44
CA THR A 201 -15.20 -9.88 5.32
C THR A 201 -14.85 -10.15 6.78
N SER A 202 -13.72 -9.61 7.24
CA SER A 202 -13.19 -9.87 8.57
C SER A 202 -13.06 -8.59 9.39
N LYS A 203 -12.84 -8.74 10.71
CA LYS A 203 -12.59 -7.59 11.57
C LYS A 203 -11.20 -7.02 11.29
N PRO A 204 -11.03 -5.68 11.34
CA PRO A 204 -9.72 -5.05 11.23
C PRO A 204 -8.75 -5.57 12.30
N VAL A 205 -7.47 -5.59 11.96
CA VAL A 205 -6.36 -5.98 12.84
C VAL A 205 -6.08 -4.87 13.85
N PHE A 206 -6.23 -3.61 13.42
CA PHE A 206 -6.22 -2.42 14.26
C PHE A 206 -7.66 -2.01 14.65
N PHE A 207 -7.79 -1.08 15.58
CA PHE A 207 -9.02 -0.57 16.18
C PHE A 207 -9.92 -1.64 16.83
N ARG A 208 -9.30 -2.65 17.44
CA ARG A 208 -10.03 -3.67 18.22
C ARG A 208 -10.37 -3.22 19.63
N GLN A 209 -9.79 -2.09 20.07
CA GLN A 209 -9.95 -1.54 21.42
C GLN A 209 -10.31 -0.05 21.37
N PRO A 210 -11.17 0.47 22.27
CA PRO A 210 -11.57 1.87 22.30
C PRO A 210 -10.43 2.87 22.54
N LEU A 211 -9.29 2.40 23.05
CA LEU A 211 -8.14 3.22 23.42
C LEU A 211 -7.15 3.44 22.28
N GLU A 212 -7.36 2.79 21.12
CA GLU A 212 -6.47 2.98 19.97
C GLU A 212 -6.69 4.35 19.33
N PRO A 213 -5.62 5.13 19.07
CA PRO A 213 -5.73 6.50 18.59
C PRO A 213 -6.33 6.55 17.20
N ILE A 214 -7.47 7.23 17.09
CA ILE A 214 -8.10 7.51 15.80
C ILE A 214 -7.36 8.72 15.21
N PRO A 215 -6.82 8.63 13.98
CA PRO A 215 -6.23 9.77 13.30
C PRO A 215 -7.25 10.92 13.28
N THR A 216 -6.83 12.11 13.68
CA THR A 216 -7.67 13.30 13.58
C THR A 216 -8.02 13.53 12.12
N PHE A 217 -9.31 13.58 11.81
CA PHE A 217 -9.76 13.88 10.46
C PHE A 217 -9.20 15.25 10.04
N PRO A 218 -8.58 15.37 8.86
CA PRO A 218 -8.04 16.65 8.41
C PRO A 218 -9.22 17.60 8.16
N VAL A 219 -9.41 18.57 9.05
CA VAL A 219 -10.57 19.49 9.02
C VAL A 219 -10.61 20.28 7.70
N ASN A 220 -9.45 20.50 7.08
CA ASN A 220 -9.29 21.12 5.76
C ASN A 220 -9.83 20.28 4.59
N LEU A 221 -10.12 19.00 4.80
CA LEU A 221 -10.80 18.13 3.81
C LEU A 221 -12.31 18.07 4.01
N LEU A 222 -12.84 18.69 5.06
CA LEU A 222 -14.29 18.87 5.15
C LEU A 222 -14.70 19.89 4.08
N PRO A 223 -15.67 19.57 3.22
CA PRO A 223 -16.27 20.59 2.37
C PRO A 223 -16.80 21.72 3.27
N GLU A 224 -16.58 22.98 2.88
CA GLU A 224 -17.21 24.12 3.56
C GLU A 224 -18.72 23.88 3.57
N PHE A 225 -19.26 23.63 4.76
CA PHE A 225 -20.67 23.30 4.90
C PHE A 225 -21.49 24.60 4.84
N ASN A 226 -21.72 25.11 3.63
CA ASN A 226 -22.47 26.36 3.38
C ASN A 226 -24.00 26.21 3.56
N GLY A 227 -24.46 25.27 4.39
CA GLY A 227 -25.88 25.07 4.71
C GLY A 227 -26.77 24.58 3.57
N THR A 228 -26.28 24.53 2.32
CA THR A 228 -27.02 24.02 1.15
C THR A 228 -26.38 22.74 0.65
N ALA A 229 -26.54 21.65 1.38
CA ALA A 229 -26.33 20.32 0.82
C ALA A 229 -27.51 20.02 -0.14
N GLN A 230 -27.44 20.50 -1.38
CA GLN A 230 -28.16 19.84 -2.47
C GLN A 230 -27.40 18.54 -2.77
N THR A 231 -27.72 17.50 -2.02
CA THR A 231 -27.41 16.14 -2.44
C THR A 231 -28.20 15.87 -3.71
N ARG A 232 -27.51 15.75 -4.85
CA ARG A 232 -28.12 15.25 -6.10
C ARG A 232 -28.72 13.84 -5.94
N ASP A 233 -28.46 13.17 -4.82
CA ASP A 233 -28.98 11.84 -4.49
C ASP A 233 -30.29 11.83 -3.69
N THR A 234 -30.87 12.99 -3.32
CA THR A 234 -32.22 13.01 -2.70
C THR A 234 -33.38 13.03 -3.70
N LEU A 235 -33.12 13.14 -5.01
CA LEU A 235 -34.18 13.12 -6.03
C LEU A 235 -34.74 11.72 -6.35
N GLY A 236 -34.17 10.64 -5.81
CA GLY A 236 -34.55 9.27 -6.17
C GLY A 236 -35.33 8.46 -5.11
N VAL A 237 -35.51 8.98 -3.90
CA VAL A 237 -36.13 8.21 -2.79
C VAL A 237 -37.49 8.77 -2.37
N ALA A 238 -37.83 10.00 -2.78
CA ALA A 238 -39.12 10.61 -2.47
C ALA A 238 -40.26 10.18 -3.42
N GLU A 239 -39.96 9.62 -4.61
CA GLU A 239 -40.99 9.18 -5.58
C GLU A 239 -41.45 7.72 -5.40
N LEU A 240 -40.97 7.01 -4.38
CA LEU A 240 -41.36 5.61 -4.11
C LEU A 240 -42.30 5.45 -2.89
N ILE A 241 -42.84 6.54 -2.35
CA ILE A 241 -43.76 6.52 -1.21
C ILE A 241 -45.18 6.99 -1.58
N ASP A 242 -45.39 7.52 -2.79
CA ASP A 242 -46.73 7.93 -3.29
C ASP A 242 -47.15 7.18 -4.58
N SER A 243 -47.07 5.84 -4.58
CA SER A 243 -47.73 5.00 -5.60
C SER A 243 -48.33 3.74 -4.99
#